data_AF-A0A848C6D0-F1
#
_entry.id   AF-A0A848C6D0-F1
#
_cell.length_a   1.000
_cell.length_b   1.000
_cell.length_c   1.000
_cell.angle_alpha   90.00
_cell.angle_beta   90.00
_cell.angle_gamma   90.00
#
_symmetry.space_group_name_H-M   'P 1'
#
loop_
_entity.id
_entity.type
_entity.pdbx_description
1 polymer ?
#
loop_
_entity_poly.entity_id
_entity_poly.type
_entity_poly.pdbx_seq_one_letter_code
_entity_poly.pdbx_strand_id
1 'polypeptide(L)'
;MQIPLGLKASADLRQVKDRLQYKPEVFEFFTAESDFTNDGLKRLQVAIEEVKAAGIKQIVLHHPMRYRDTFTELIAPQEQCRELYYFIDKSTNDLLQLAFDYNLQVLVHGSYSRQTQTFISMYANLKAAQAAAFKRLDYFKQLGQAHIMFENSISPIFYYGEQDSDEEILAKNYRLAFDTSHCFIKVKANNEKLLASLTRLKDQIVHYHLVDSYGQTHDSLTLGQGLIDWRRVLPRLNPAATSIYEINLKNQLDASEQVKSHEYLLNLL
;
A
#
# COMPACT_ATOMS: atom_id res chain seq x y z
N MET A 1 -11.67 -20.53 -4.83
CA MET A 1 -11.12 -19.17 -4.83
C MET A 1 -9.66 -19.31 -5.22
N GLN A 2 -9.16 -18.56 -6.20
CA GLN A 2 -7.74 -18.54 -6.52
C GLN A 2 -7.17 -17.22 -6.01
N ILE A 3 -6.06 -17.29 -5.27
CA ILE A 3 -5.32 -16.12 -4.82
C ILE A 3 -4.07 -16.07 -5.70
N PRO A 4 -3.83 -15.00 -6.47
CA PRO A 4 -2.62 -14.91 -7.28
C PRO A 4 -1.39 -14.79 -6.38
N LEU A 5 -0.28 -15.43 -6.76
CA LEU A 5 1.00 -15.18 -6.11
C LEU A 5 1.46 -13.76 -6.48
N GLY A 6 1.56 -12.90 -5.47
CA GLY A 6 2.10 -11.56 -5.63
C GLY A 6 3.33 -11.32 -4.77
N LEU A 7 4.36 -10.71 -5.37
CA LEU A 7 5.65 -10.49 -4.71
C LEU A 7 6.05 -9.02 -4.78
N LYS A 8 6.81 -8.58 -3.76
CA LYS A 8 7.25 -7.19 -3.60
C LYS A 8 8.77 -7.09 -3.66
N ALA A 9 9.28 -6.07 -4.34
CA ALA A 9 10.71 -5.78 -4.47
C ALA A 9 10.96 -4.28 -4.67
N SER A 10 12.21 -3.86 -4.55
CA SER A 10 12.68 -2.56 -5.05
C SER A 10 13.01 -2.63 -6.55
N ALA A 11 13.48 -1.53 -7.13
CA ALA A 11 14.04 -1.49 -8.49
C ALA A 11 15.41 -2.19 -8.62
N ASP A 12 15.96 -2.79 -7.55
CA ASP A 12 17.18 -3.60 -7.66
C ASP A 12 16.92 -4.89 -8.46
N LEU A 13 17.55 -5.00 -9.64
CA LEU A 13 17.38 -6.15 -10.53
C LEU A 13 17.76 -7.49 -9.90
N ARG A 14 18.57 -7.51 -8.84
CA ARG A 14 18.84 -8.74 -8.09
C ARG A 14 17.60 -9.22 -7.33
N GLN A 15 16.86 -8.30 -6.70
CA GLN A 15 15.58 -8.63 -6.08
C GLN A 15 14.56 -9.02 -7.14
N VAL A 16 14.46 -8.27 -8.24
CA VAL A 16 13.53 -8.60 -9.34
C VAL A 16 13.77 -10.02 -9.84
N LYS A 17 15.02 -10.39 -10.16
CA LYS A 17 15.36 -11.75 -10.63
C LYS A 17 15.00 -12.83 -9.63
N ASP A 18 15.25 -12.59 -8.34
CA ASP A 18 14.85 -13.51 -7.27
C ASP A 18 13.33 -13.71 -7.26
N ARG A 19 12.52 -12.65 -7.37
CA ARG A 19 11.05 -12.80 -7.36
C ARG A 19 10.54 -13.47 -8.63
N LEU A 20 11.12 -13.15 -9.79
CA LEU A 20 10.70 -13.71 -11.08
C LEU A 20 10.89 -15.23 -11.18
N GLN A 21 11.84 -15.83 -10.45
CA GLN A 21 12.01 -17.28 -10.45
C GLN A 21 10.77 -18.04 -9.94
N TYR A 22 9.96 -17.39 -9.08
CA TYR A 22 8.73 -17.94 -8.53
C TYR A 22 7.50 -17.73 -9.44
N LYS A 23 7.68 -17.08 -10.60
CA LYS A 23 6.62 -16.81 -11.59
C LYS A 23 5.35 -16.17 -10.98
N PRO A 24 5.49 -15.03 -10.27
CA PRO A 24 4.32 -14.37 -9.68
C PRO A 24 3.36 -13.88 -10.76
N GLU A 25 2.08 -13.76 -10.41
CA GLU A 25 1.04 -13.17 -11.26
C GLU A 25 0.91 -11.65 -11.04
N VAL A 26 1.31 -11.18 -9.86
CA VAL A 26 1.29 -9.77 -9.42
C VAL A 26 2.68 -9.35 -8.95
N PHE A 27 3.10 -8.14 -9.29
CA PHE A 27 4.37 -7.58 -8.83
C PHE A 27 4.16 -6.20 -8.24
N GLU A 28 4.72 -5.93 -7.06
CA GLU A 28 4.75 -4.58 -6.49
C GLU A 28 6.19 -4.08 -6.37
N PHE A 29 6.42 -2.87 -6.87
CA PHE A 29 7.64 -2.12 -6.61
C PHE A 29 7.43 -1.17 -5.44
N PHE A 30 8.25 -1.28 -4.39
CA PHE A 30 8.42 -0.14 -3.48
C PHE A 30 9.53 0.77 -3.97
N THR A 31 9.28 2.07 -3.84
CA THR A 31 10.22 3.10 -4.24
C THR A 31 10.79 3.83 -3.03
N ALA A 32 11.94 4.45 -3.22
CA ALA A 32 12.60 5.32 -2.27
C ALA A 32 12.84 6.70 -2.91
N GLU A 33 13.23 7.69 -2.11
CA GLU A 33 13.57 9.03 -2.61
C GLU A 33 14.57 9.01 -3.78
N SER A 34 15.57 8.12 -3.71
CA SER A 34 16.61 7.98 -4.74
C SER A 34 16.07 7.55 -6.11
N ASP A 35 14.87 6.97 -6.17
CA ASP A 35 14.20 6.58 -7.42
C ASP A 35 13.61 7.78 -8.17
N PHE A 36 13.45 8.94 -7.52
CA PHE A 36 12.86 10.15 -8.13
C PHE A 36 13.89 11.14 -8.67
N THR A 37 15.10 10.63 -8.94
CA THR A 37 16.13 11.28 -9.75
C THR A 37 16.03 10.81 -11.20
N ASN A 38 16.68 11.51 -12.15
CA ASN A 38 16.67 11.10 -13.56
C ASN A 38 17.19 9.66 -13.76
N ASP A 39 18.26 9.29 -13.06
CA ASP A 39 18.80 7.93 -13.14
C ASP A 39 17.97 6.93 -12.33
N GLY A 40 17.39 7.36 -11.21
CA GLY A 40 16.45 6.56 -10.43
C GLY A 40 15.24 6.12 -11.24
N LEU A 41 14.58 7.07 -11.94
CA LEU A 41 13.41 6.78 -12.76
C LEU A 41 13.76 5.86 -13.92
N LYS A 42 14.94 6.03 -14.54
CA LYS A 42 15.42 5.10 -15.57
C LYS A 42 15.65 3.69 -15.02
N ARG A 43 16.24 3.56 -13.82
CA ARG A 43 16.41 2.24 -13.18
C ARG A 43 15.06 1.58 -12.88
N LEU A 44 14.10 2.35 -12.35
CA LEU A 44 12.74 1.86 -12.09
C LEU A 44 12.06 1.42 -13.39
N GLN A 45 12.15 2.22 -14.46
CA GLN A 45 11.63 1.86 -15.77
C GLN A 45 12.24 0.55 -16.30
N VAL A 46 13.56 0.38 -16.23
CA VAL A 46 14.24 -0.87 -16.63
C VAL A 46 13.73 -2.07 -15.83
N ALA A 47 13.55 -1.91 -14.51
CA ALA A 47 13.00 -2.97 -13.67
C ALA A 47 11.55 -3.32 -14.02
N ILE A 48 10.71 -2.32 -14.34
CA ILE A 48 9.34 -2.51 -14.83
C ILE A 48 9.34 -3.29 -16.15
N GLU A 49 10.20 -2.89 -17.10
CA GLU A 49 10.31 -3.55 -18.40
C GLU A 49 10.73 -5.02 -18.26
N GLU A 50 11.67 -5.34 -17.35
CA GLU A 50 12.07 -6.72 -17.04
C GLU A 50 10.90 -7.56 -16.51
N VAL A 51 10.12 -7.01 -15.56
CA VAL A 51 8.93 -7.70 -15.00
C VAL A 51 7.87 -7.91 -16.08
N LYS A 52 7.62 -6.91 -16.93
CA LYS A 52 6.69 -7.04 -18.07
C LYS A 52 7.18 -8.05 -19.10
N ALA A 53 8.48 -8.10 -19.39
CA ALA A 53 9.07 -9.05 -20.32
C ALA A 53 8.94 -10.50 -19.82
N ALA A 54 8.91 -10.71 -18.50
CA ALA A 54 8.57 -12.00 -17.89
C ALA A 54 7.07 -12.38 -18.01
N GLY A 55 6.23 -11.54 -18.63
CA GLY A 55 4.82 -11.82 -18.90
C GLY A 55 3.85 -11.31 -17.83
N ILE A 56 4.35 -10.63 -16.79
CA ILE A 56 3.54 -10.13 -15.67
C ILE A 56 2.79 -8.87 -16.10
N LYS A 57 1.46 -8.88 -15.92
CA LYS A 57 0.58 -7.79 -16.35
C LYS A 57 0.11 -6.90 -15.20
N GLN A 58 0.00 -7.47 -13.99
CA GLN A 58 -0.48 -6.75 -12.81
C GLN A 58 0.72 -6.21 -12.03
N ILE A 59 0.98 -4.91 -12.18
CA ILE A 59 2.13 -4.25 -11.55
C ILE A 59 1.65 -3.03 -10.77
N VAL A 60 2.08 -2.93 -9.51
CA VAL A 60 1.79 -1.81 -8.61
C VAL A 60 3.09 -1.06 -8.30
N LEU A 61 3.04 0.28 -8.33
CA LEU A 61 4.10 1.19 -7.95
C LEU A 61 3.73 1.83 -6.62
N HIS A 62 4.38 1.40 -5.55
CA HIS A 62 4.17 1.93 -4.22
C HIS A 62 5.01 3.20 -4.02
N HIS A 63 4.32 4.29 -3.69
CA HIS A 63 4.88 5.62 -3.42
C HIS A 63 5.95 5.58 -2.30
N PRO A 64 7.02 6.37 -2.36
CA PRO A 64 8.09 6.30 -1.37
C PRO A 64 7.56 6.73 0.00
N MET A 65 7.93 5.96 1.03
CA MET A 65 7.48 6.24 2.39
C MET A 65 8.12 7.49 3.01
N ARG A 66 9.26 7.94 2.47
CA ARG A 66 10.06 9.02 3.06
C ARG A 66 10.65 9.96 2.02
N TYR A 67 10.83 11.19 2.46
CA TYR A 67 11.68 12.21 1.86
C TYR A 67 12.61 12.73 2.93
N ARG A 68 13.92 12.55 2.75
CA ARG A 68 14.93 12.72 3.79
C ARG A 68 14.52 11.92 5.04
N ASP A 69 14.54 12.52 6.22
CA ASP A 69 14.16 11.88 7.47
C ASP A 69 12.67 12.01 7.83
N THR A 70 11.83 12.40 6.88
CA THR A 70 10.41 12.68 7.11
C THR A 70 9.51 11.75 6.29
N PHE A 71 8.46 11.22 6.91
CA PHE A 71 7.46 10.44 6.19
C PHE A 71 6.66 11.30 5.22
N THR A 72 6.27 10.72 4.08
CA THR A 72 5.48 11.38 3.02
C THR A 72 4.03 11.59 3.44
N GLU A 73 3.82 12.49 4.39
CA GLU A 73 2.50 12.80 4.96
C GLU A 73 1.69 13.71 4.05
N LEU A 74 0.54 13.23 3.55
CA LEU A 74 -0.33 14.00 2.65
C LEU A 74 -0.84 15.30 3.28
N ILE A 75 -0.90 15.34 4.62
CA ILE A 75 -1.32 16.51 5.40
C ILE A 75 -0.18 17.49 5.68
N ALA A 76 1.00 17.34 5.08
CA ALA A 76 2.04 18.35 5.17
C ALA A 76 1.54 19.67 4.52
N PRO A 77 1.35 20.78 5.25
CA PRO A 77 0.81 22.00 4.65
C PRO A 77 1.84 22.66 3.74
N GLN A 78 1.47 23.02 2.52
CA GLN A 78 2.39 23.60 1.52
C GLN A 78 3.16 24.83 2.05
N GLU A 79 2.48 25.71 2.79
CA GLU A 79 3.08 26.95 3.33
C GLU A 79 4.16 26.69 4.40
N GLN A 80 4.09 25.55 5.10
CA GLN A 80 5.00 25.21 6.20
C GLN A 80 6.01 24.10 5.82
N CYS A 81 5.65 23.26 4.85
CA CYS A 81 6.38 22.04 4.48
C CYS A 81 6.58 21.96 2.95
N ARG A 82 6.97 23.07 2.33
CA ARG A 82 7.03 23.23 0.86
C ARG A 82 7.81 22.13 0.14
N GLU A 83 8.98 21.75 0.64
CA GLU A 83 9.81 20.72 -0.01
C GLU A 83 9.16 19.34 0.05
N LEU A 84 8.61 18.96 1.21
CA LEU A 84 7.91 17.68 1.38
C LEU A 84 6.63 17.64 0.53
N TYR A 85 5.83 18.71 0.54
CA TYR A 85 4.64 18.83 -0.28
C TYR A 85 4.97 18.66 -1.77
N TYR A 86 6.00 19.39 -2.23
CA TYR A 86 6.45 19.32 -3.62
C TYR A 86 7.00 17.93 -3.97
N PHE A 87 7.76 17.29 -3.08
CA PHE A 87 8.27 15.95 -3.32
C PHE A 87 7.12 14.94 -3.47
N ILE A 88 6.12 14.99 -2.59
CA ILE A 88 4.93 14.12 -2.70
C ILE A 88 4.27 14.30 -4.06
N ASP A 89 3.99 15.54 -4.46
CA ASP A 89 3.37 15.82 -5.76
C ASP A 89 4.22 15.33 -6.93
N LYS A 90 5.50 15.68 -6.95
CA LYS A 90 6.41 15.30 -8.02
C LYS A 90 6.50 13.77 -8.13
N SER A 91 6.76 13.09 -7.02
CA SER A 91 6.94 11.63 -7.01
C SER A 91 5.65 10.89 -7.37
N THR A 92 4.48 11.34 -6.91
CA THR A 92 3.21 10.76 -7.36
C THR A 92 2.98 10.99 -8.86
N ASN A 93 3.28 12.18 -9.39
CA ASN A 93 3.19 12.46 -10.83
C ASN A 93 4.14 11.59 -11.66
N ASP A 94 5.39 11.42 -11.23
CA ASP A 94 6.37 10.57 -11.92
C ASP A 94 5.90 9.11 -11.98
N LEU A 95 5.35 8.58 -10.87
CA LEU A 95 4.77 7.23 -10.86
C LEU A 95 3.52 7.12 -11.74
N LEU A 96 2.65 8.14 -11.74
CA LEU A 96 1.47 8.16 -12.59
C LEU A 96 1.83 8.19 -14.07
N GLN A 97 2.85 8.96 -14.45
CA GLN A 97 3.36 8.98 -15.83
C GLN A 97 3.78 7.56 -16.26
N LEU A 98 4.59 6.87 -15.44
CA LEU A 98 4.93 5.46 -15.70
C LEU A 98 3.68 4.57 -15.74
N ALA A 99 2.71 4.80 -14.87
CA ALA A 99 1.49 4.00 -14.84
C ALA A 99 0.62 4.18 -16.09
N PHE A 100 0.55 5.38 -16.65
CA PHE A 100 -0.11 5.62 -17.93
C PHE A 100 0.66 5.00 -19.10
N ASP A 101 1.99 5.20 -19.15
CA ASP A 101 2.83 4.72 -20.24
C ASP A 101 2.87 3.19 -20.34
N TYR A 102 2.87 2.50 -19.19
CA TYR A 102 3.00 1.05 -19.11
C TYR A 102 1.74 0.31 -18.66
N ASN A 103 0.62 1.02 -18.48
CA ASN A 103 -0.63 0.50 -17.93
C ASN A 103 -0.43 -0.23 -16.59
N LEU A 104 0.07 0.50 -15.58
CA LEU A 104 0.36 0.03 -14.23
C LEU A 104 -0.63 0.63 -13.23
N GLN A 105 -0.44 0.35 -11.95
CA GLN A 105 -1.17 0.99 -10.87
C GLN A 105 -0.21 1.70 -9.91
N VAL A 106 -0.67 2.76 -9.25
CA VAL A 106 0.06 3.52 -8.25
C VAL A 106 -0.67 3.43 -6.92
N LEU A 107 0.06 3.10 -5.87
CA LEU A 107 -0.45 3.05 -4.52
C LEU A 107 0.18 4.19 -3.71
N VAL A 108 -0.68 5.00 -3.08
CA VAL A 108 -0.28 6.11 -2.20
C VAL A 108 -0.90 5.91 -0.81
N HIS A 109 -0.11 6.06 0.25
CA HIS A 109 -0.63 6.05 1.61
C HIS A 109 -1.48 7.30 1.87
N GLY A 110 -2.66 7.14 2.48
CA GLY A 110 -3.44 8.31 2.88
C GLY A 110 -2.79 9.13 4.00
N SER A 111 -1.95 8.47 4.80
CA SER A 111 -1.11 9.06 5.84
C SER A 111 -0.13 8.03 6.35
N TYR A 112 0.95 8.47 6.98
CA TYR A 112 1.78 7.59 7.81
C TYR A 112 1.39 7.75 9.27
N SER A 113 1.99 6.96 10.18
CA SER A 113 1.73 7.01 11.62
C SER A 113 2.89 7.56 12.45
N ARG A 114 4.03 7.79 11.80
CA ARG A 114 5.25 8.30 12.41
C ARG A 114 5.39 9.77 12.04
N GLN A 115 5.57 10.64 13.03
CA GLN A 115 5.58 12.11 12.91
C GLN A 115 4.22 12.75 12.58
N THR A 116 3.17 11.97 12.32
CA THR A 116 1.81 12.46 11.99
C THR A 116 1.28 13.49 12.97
N GLN A 117 1.52 13.28 14.28
CA GLN A 117 1.07 14.23 15.30
C GLN A 117 1.69 15.63 15.12
N THR A 118 2.93 15.71 14.61
CA THR A 118 3.59 16.98 14.30
C THR A 118 2.84 17.72 13.20
N PHE A 119 2.42 17.01 12.15
CA PHE A 119 1.63 17.59 11.06
C PHE A 119 0.19 17.91 11.48
N ILE A 120 -0.45 17.07 12.29
CA ILE A 120 -1.78 17.34 12.87
C ILE A 120 -1.77 18.65 13.66
N SER A 121 -0.72 18.92 14.43
CA SER A 121 -0.55 20.14 15.22
C SER A 121 -0.39 21.42 14.37
N MET A 122 -0.19 21.31 13.05
CA MET A 122 -0.21 22.45 12.13
C MET A 122 -1.64 22.85 11.70
N TYR A 123 -2.65 22.06 12.08
CA TYR A 123 -4.07 22.32 11.87
C TYR A 123 -4.77 22.67 13.17
N ALA A 124 -5.95 23.31 13.08
CA ALA A 124 -6.74 23.68 14.25
C ALA A 124 -7.19 22.47 15.11
N ASN A 125 -7.39 21.31 14.48
CA ASN A 125 -7.76 20.06 15.13
C ASN A 125 -7.60 18.87 14.15
N LEU A 126 -7.78 17.65 14.66
CA LEU A 126 -7.72 16.42 13.86
C LEU A 126 -8.68 16.43 12.67
N LYS A 127 -9.90 16.94 12.84
CA LYS A 127 -10.90 16.99 11.77
C LYS A 127 -10.45 17.86 10.60
N ALA A 128 -9.79 19.00 10.89
CA ALA A 128 -9.21 19.85 9.86
C ALA A 128 -8.06 19.15 9.12
N ALA A 129 -7.22 18.39 9.83
CA ALA A 129 -6.15 17.59 9.22
C ALA A 129 -6.71 16.46 8.33
N GLN A 130 -7.74 15.73 8.80
CA GLN A 130 -8.45 14.71 8.01
C GLN A 130 -9.08 15.31 6.75
N ALA A 131 -9.74 16.47 6.86
CA ALA A 131 -10.30 17.16 5.70
C ALA A 131 -9.21 17.55 4.68
N ALA A 132 -8.02 17.95 5.14
CA ALA A 132 -6.88 18.22 4.27
C ALA A 132 -6.38 16.95 3.57
N ALA A 133 -6.32 15.81 4.27
CA ALA A 133 -5.98 14.52 3.66
C ALA A 133 -6.99 14.15 2.56
N PHE A 134 -8.28 14.18 2.85
CA PHE A 134 -9.31 13.89 1.84
C PHE A 134 -9.24 14.83 0.63
N LYS A 135 -8.94 16.12 0.83
CA LYS A 135 -8.73 17.05 -0.30
C LYS A 135 -7.55 16.61 -1.19
N ARG A 136 -6.47 16.12 -0.58
CA ARG A 136 -5.27 15.63 -1.30
C ARG A 136 -5.56 14.32 -2.02
N LEU A 137 -6.28 13.41 -1.38
CA LEU A 137 -6.74 12.15 -1.99
C LEU A 137 -7.71 12.41 -3.15
N ASP A 138 -8.65 13.35 -3.02
CA ASP A 138 -9.57 13.76 -4.08
C ASP A 138 -8.80 14.33 -5.29
N TYR A 139 -7.79 15.16 -5.05
CA TYR A 139 -6.90 15.67 -6.09
C TYR A 139 -6.16 14.54 -6.83
N PHE A 140 -5.52 13.62 -6.09
CA PHE A 140 -4.80 12.50 -6.70
C PHE A 140 -5.72 11.50 -7.39
N LYS A 141 -6.93 11.28 -6.89
CA LYS A 141 -7.96 10.48 -7.54
C LYS A 141 -8.30 11.04 -8.92
N GLN A 142 -8.53 12.35 -9.01
CA GLN A 142 -8.83 13.01 -10.29
C GLN A 142 -7.66 12.89 -11.26
N LEU A 143 -6.44 13.08 -10.77
CA LEU A 143 -5.21 13.01 -11.57
C LEU A 143 -4.93 11.59 -12.09
N GLY A 144 -4.95 10.60 -11.19
CA GLY A 144 -4.56 9.23 -11.49
C GLY A 144 -5.68 8.35 -12.05
N GLN A 145 -6.94 8.74 -11.92
CA GLN A 145 -8.11 8.02 -12.44
C GLN A 145 -8.08 6.53 -12.04
N ALA A 146 -8.09 5.62 -13.03
CA ALA A 146 -8.03 4.17 -12.83
C ALA A 146 -6.60 3.63 -12.62
N HIS A 147 -5.60 4.48 -12.47
CA HIS A 147 -4.21 4.10 -12.21
C HIS A 147 -3.78 4.40 -10.79
N ILE A 148 -4.66 4.91 -9.91
CA ILE A 148 -4.31 5.21 -8.53
C ILE A 148 -5.25 4.53 -7.54
N MET A 149 -4.68 4.13 -6.41
CA MET A 149 -5.39 3.61 -5.25
C MET A 149 -4.75 4.12 -3.96
N PHE A 150 -5.52 4.08 -2.88
CA PHE A 150 -5.09 4.62 -1.59
C PHE A 150 -5.07 3.54 -0.52
N GLU A 151 -3.97 3.49 0.23
CA GLU A 151 -3.77 2.53 1.30
C GLU A 151 -4.12 3.13 2.67
N ASN A 152 -4.76 2.32 3.51
CA ASN A 152 -4.94 2.64 4.92
C ASN A 152 -3.62 2.61 5.69
N SER A 153 -3.63 3.29 6.83
CA SER A 153 -2.55 3.24 7.81
C SER A 153 -3.11 3.01 9.22
N ILE A 154 -2.23 2.97 10.22
CA ILE A 154 -2.62 3.00 11.64
C ILE A 154 -2.89 4.43 12.16
N SER A 155 -2.61 5.45 11.34
CA SER A 155 -2.80 6.87 11.65
C SER A 155 -4.25 7.19 11.98
N PRO A 156 -4.54 8.24 12.77
CA PRO A 156 -5.91 8.76 12.88
C PRO A 156 -6.38 9.54 11.63
N ILE A 157 -5.51 9.80 10.65
CA ILE A 157 -5.83 10.60 9.47
C ILE A 157 -6.59 9.81 8.40
N PHE A 158 -6.04 8.67 7.97
CA PHE A 158 -6.66 7.80 6.97
C PHE A 158 -6.41 6.34 7.34
N TYR A 159 -7.47 5.66 7.77
CA TYR A 159 -7.44 4.28 8.27
C TYR A 159 -8.74 3.55 7.97
N TYR A 160 -8.69 2.23 8.03
CA TYR A 160 -9.87 1.36 7.94
C TYR A 160 -10.12 0.68 9.29
N GLY A 161 -11.36 0.23 9.52
CA GLY A 161 -11.70 -0.63 10.66
C GLY A 161 -12.86 -0.15 11.52
N GLU A 162 -13.17 1.14 11.49
CA GLU A 162 -14.29 1.73 12.21
C GLU A 162 -15.39 2.11 11.22
N GLN A 163 -16.64 1.84 11.58
CA GLN A 163 -17.78 1.96 10.65
C GLN A 163 -17.89 3.35 10.02
N ASP A 164 -17.92 4.41 10.83
CA ASP A 164 -18.09 5.78 10.35
C ASP A 164 -16.96 6.20 9.39
N SER A 165 -15.72 5.77 9.68
CA SER A 165 -14.55 6.04 8.84
C SER A 165 -14.63 5.30 7.51
N ASP A 166 -14.97 4.01 7.55
CA ASP A 166 -15.14 3.19 6.34
C ASP A 166 -16.28 3.73 5.46
N GLU A 167 -17.39 4.17 6.06
CA GLU A 167 -18.53 4.75 5.34
C GLU A 167 -18.19 6.11 4.68
N GLU A 168 -17.42 6.96 5.35
CA GLU A 168 -16.91 8.21 4.76
C GLU A 168 -16.00 7.91 3.56
N ILE A 169 -15.10 6.93 3.69
CA ILE A 169 -14.20 6.49 2.60
C ILE A 169 -14.99 5.91 1.42
N LEU A 170 -16.01 5.08 1.69
CA LEU A 170 -16.87 4.53 0.65
C LEU A 170 -17.60 5.62 -0.13
N ALA A 171 -18.11 6.65 0.56
CA ALA A 171 -18.79 7.77 -0.07
C ALA A 171 -17.86 8.56 -1.01
N LYS A 172 -16.54 8.53 -0.77
CA LYS A 172 -15.56 9.13 -1.67
C LYS A 172 -15.33 8.34 -2.96
N ASN A 173 -15.79 7.09 -3.04
CA ASN A 173 -15.65 6.20 -4.19
C ASN A 173 -14.18 6.10 -4.65
N TYR A 174 -13.28 5.86 -3.71
CA TYR A 174 -11.86 5.65 -3.98
C TYR A 174 -11.62 4.22 -4.44
N ARG A 175 -10.52 4.02 -5.17
CA ARG A 175 -9.92 2.68 -5.31
C ARG A 175 -9.04 2.46 -4.10
N LEU A 176 -9.21 1.33 -3.41
CA LEU A 176 -8.55 1.08 -2.13
C LEU A 176 -7.48 0.00 -2.28
N ALA A 177 -6.32 0.25 -1.71
CA ALA A 177 -5.41 -0.79 -1.25
C ALA A 177 -5.71 -1.06 0.23
N PHE A 178 -5.82 -2.32 0.62
CA PHE A 178 -6.12 -2.70 2.00
C PHE A 178 -4.95 -3.48 2.59
N ASP A 179 -4.26 -2.87 3.54
CA ASP A 179 -3.30 -3.56 4.39
C ASP A 179 -4.02 -4.14 5.62
N THR A 180 -3.94 -5.46 5.73
CA THR A 180 -4.62 -6.22 6.80
C THR A 180 -4.02 -5.96 8.17
N SER A 181 -2.70 -5.78 8.26
CA SER A 181 -2.01 -5.48 9.51
C SER A 181 -2.34 -4.08 10.01
N HIS A 182 -2.33 -3.06 9.14
CA HIS A 182 -2.72 -1.70 9.47
C HIS A 182 -4.13 -1.64 10.07
N CYS A 183 -5.11 -2.25 9.38
CA CYS A 183 -6.47 -2.31 9.90
C CYS A 183 -6.52 -3.06 11.23
N PHE A 184 -5.87 -4.22 11.33
CA PHE A 184 -5.89 -5.06 12.54
C PHE A 184 -5.29 -4.36 13.76
N ILE A 185 -4.18 -3.65 13.59
CA ILE A 185 -3.57 -2.80 14.63
C ILE A 185 -4.53 -1.66 15.00
N LYS A 186 -5.13 -0.99 14.00
CA LYS A 186 -6.06 0.11 14.24
C LYS A 186 -7.27 -0.31 15.08
N VAL A 187 -7.80 -1.50 14.82
CA VAL A 187 -8.92 -2.08 15.58
C VAL A 187 -8.47 -2.87 16.81
N LYS A 188 -7.20 -2.74 17.22
CA LYS A 188 -6.63 -3.31 18.44
C LYS A 188 -6.75 -4.83 18.52
N ALA A 189 -6.27 -5.53 17.49
CA ALA A 189 -6.29 -6.98 17.36
C ALA A 189 -7.71 -7.61 17.37
N ASN A 190 -8.72 -6.85 16.94
CA ASN A 190 -10.11 -7.32 16.90
C ASN A 190 -10.46 -7.89 15.52
N ASN A 191 -10.52 -9.22 15.41
CA ASN A 191 -10.88 -9.91 14.18
C ASN A 191 -12.30 -9.55 13.69
N GLU A 192 -13.29 -9.39 14.57
CA GLU A 192 -14.65 -9.03 14.12
C GLU A 192 -14.68 -7.67 13.44
N LYS A 193 -13.94 -6.68 13.96
CA LYS A 193 -13.85 -5.36 13.33
C LYS A 193 -13.07 -5.41 12.01
N LEU A 194 -11.96 -6.14 11.94
CA LEU A 194 -11.21 -6.36 10.69
C LEU A 194 -12.12 -6.98 9.61
N LEU A 195 -12.83 -8.04 9.96
CA LEU A 195 -13.74 -8.75 9.06
C LEU A 195 -14.91 -7.86 8.62
N ALA A 196 -15.44 -7.05 9.52
CA ALA A 196 -16.49 -6.09 9.19
C ALA A 196 -16.00 -5.03 8.20
N SER A 197 -14.79 -4.51 8.40
CA SER A 197 -14.16 -3.55 7.48
C SER A 197 -13.88 -4.13 6.09
N LEU A 198 -13.25 -5.31 6.04
CA LEU A 198 -13.06 -6.05 4.79
C LEU A 198 -14.36 -6.25 4.02
N THR A 199 -15.45 -6.59 4.74
CA THR A 199 -16.76 -6.84 4.11
C THR A 199 -17.37 -5.55 3.57
N ARG A 200 -17.29 -4.45 4.32
CA ARG A 200 -17.91 -3.18 3.95
C ARG A 200 -17.18 -2.51 2.79
N LEU A 201 -15.86 -2.55 2.79
CA LEU A 201 -15.01 -1.93 1.78
C LEU A 201 -14.80 -2.80 0.53
N LYS A 202 -15.21 -4.08 0.58
CA LYS A 202 -14.90 -5.14 -0.38
C LYS A 202 -14.87 -4.68 -1.85
N ASP A 203 -15.95 -4.06 -2.30
CA ASP A 203 -16.15 -3.76 -3.73
C ASP A 203 -15.26 -2.60 -4.22
N GLN A 204 -14.73 -1.77 -3.32
CA GLN A 204 -13.77 -0.70 -3.64
C GLN A 204 -12.31 -1.13 -3.46
N ILE A 205 -12.06 -2.27 -2.81
CA ILE A 205 -10.70 -2.80 -2.65
C ILE A 205 -10.26 -3.46 -3.96
N VAL A 206 -9.17 -2.96 -4.52
CA VAL A 206 -8.58 -3.44 -5.79
C VAL A 206 -7.19 -4.06 -5.60
N HIS A 207 -6.58 -3.85 -4.43
CA HIS A 207 -5.30 -4.41 -4.05
C HIS A 207 -5.25 -4.72 -2.56
N TYR A 208 -4.54 -5.77 -2.18
CA TYR A 208 -4.30 -6.13 -0.79
C TYR A 208 -2.81 -6.21 -0.49
N HIS A 209 -2.42 -5.63 0.64
CA HIS A 209 -1.23 -6.05 1.35
C HIS A 209 -1.66 -7.06 2.39
N LEU A 210 -1.34 -8.33 2.13
CA LEU A 210 -1.65 -9.43 3.03
C LEU A 210 -0.49 -9.59 4.00
N VAL A 211 -0.74 -9.18 5.24
CA VAL A 211 0.26 -9.07 6.30
C VAL A 211 -0.35 -9.54 7.61
N ASP A 212 0.33 -10.42 8.32
CA ASP A 212 -0.12 -10.89 9.62
C ASP A 212 0.45 -10.01 10.75
N SER A 213 -0.21 -10.02 11.90
CA SER A 213 0.15 -9.12 13.00
C SER A 213 -0.36 -9.60 14.35
N TYR A 214 0.32 -9.20 15.42
CA TYR A 214 -0.19 -9.27 16.79
C TYR A 214 -1.16 -8.13 17.12
N GLY A 215 -1.33 -7.15 16.22
CA GLY A 215 -2.30 -6.06 16.34
C GLY A 215 -1.92 -4.98 17.37
N GLN A 216 -0.65 -4.89 17.76
CA GLN A 216 -0.15 -3.92 18.75
C GLN A 216 0.77 -2.87 18.12
N THR A 217 1.65 -3.31 17.23
CA THR A 217 2.67 -2.48 16.58
C THR A 217 2.81 -2.91 15.13
N HIS A 218 3.50 -2.11 14.33
CA HIS A 218 3.82 -2.45 12.95
C HIS A 218 4.91 -3.54 12.90
N ASP A 219 4.50 -4.80 13.01
CA ASP A 219 5.36 -5.99 13.13
C ASP A 219 5.59 -6.74 11.81
N SER A 220 4.70 -6.57 10.82
CA SER A 220 4.82 -7.06 9.44
C SER A 220 5.19 -8.54 9.35
N LEU A 221 4.40 -9.40 10.01
CA LEU A 221 4.71 -10.81 10.16
C LEU A 221 4.36 -11.61 8.91
N THR A 222 5.15 -12.67 8.67
CA THR A 222 4.78 -13.76 7.75
C THR A 222 3.42 -14.34 8.17
N LEU A 223 2.60 -14.70 7.19
CA LEU A 223 1.25 -15.22 7.46
C LEU A 223 1.26 -16.51 8.27
N GLY A 224 0.32 -16.58 9.23
CA GLY A 224 0.17 -17.70 10.16
C GLY A 224 0.99 -17.56 11.45
N GLN A 225 1.68 -16.43 11.64
CA GLN A 225 2.49 -16.17 12.84
C GLN A 225 1.84 -15.17 13.80
N GLY A 226 0.82 -14.44 13.36
CA GLY A 226 0.10 -13.45 14.15
C GLY A 226 -1.26 -13.94 14.63
N LEU A 227 -2.17 -12.99 14.86
CA LEU A 227 -3.50 -13.22 15.43
C LEU A 227 -4.65 -12.99 14.44
N ILE A 228 -4.34 -12.68 13.18
CA ILE A 228 -5.38 -12.52 12.15
C ILE A 228 -6.00 -13.88 11.82
N ASP A 229 -7.32 -13.96 11.86
CA ASP A 229 -8.07 -15.17 11.51
C ASP A 229 -8.18 -15.31 9.98
N TRP A 230 -7.11 -15.81 9.37
CA TRP A 230 -6.98 -15.95 7.92
C TRP A 230 -8.08 -16.82 7.31
N ARG A 231 -8.56 -17.86 8.00
CA ARG A 231 -9.68 -18.70 7.52
C ARG A 231 -10.95 -17.88 7.31
N ARG A 232 -11.18 -16.87 8.14
CA ARG A 232 -12.33 -15.97 8.00
C ARG A 232 -12.05 -14.77 7.10
N VAL A 233 -10.79 -14.31 7.00
CA VAL A 233 -10.39 -13.24 6.09
C VAL A 233 -10.51 -13.66 4.63
N LEU A 234 -9.98 -14.83 4.26
CA LEU A 234 -9.97 -15.32 2.87
C LEU A 234 -11.31 -15.20 2.13
N PRO A 235 -12.45 -15.73 2.64
CA PRO A 235 -13.73 -15.63 1.95
C PRO A 235 -14.29 -14.20 1.84
N ARG A 236 -13.71 -13.22 2.54
CA ARG A 236 -14.13 -11.81 2.50
C ARG A 236 -13.30 -10.97 1.53
N LEU A 237 -12.16 -11.47 1.04
CA LEU A 237 -11.39 -10.77 0.04
C LEU A 237 -12.20 -10.58 -1.25
N ASN A 238 -11.98 -9.45 -1.92
CA ASN A 238 -12.49 -9.22 -3.26
C ASN A 238 -11.75 -10.14 -4.24
N PRO A 239 -12.42 -11.11 -4.90
CA PRO A 239 -11.75 -12.05 -5.79
C PRO A 239 -11.19 -11.40 -7.06
N ALA A 240 -11.60 -10.18 -7.40
CA ALA A 240 -11.07 -9.42 -8.54
C ALA A 240 -9.85 -8.57 -8.18
N ALA A 241 -9.55 -8.41 -6.88
CA ALA A 241 -8.41 -7.63 -6.43
C ALA A 241 -7.10 -8.40 -6.59
N THR A 242 -6.02 -7.65 -6.75
CA THR A 242 -4.66 -8.19 -6.69
C THR A 242 -4.17 -8.24 -5.24
N SER A 243 -3.09 -8.94 -4.96
CA SER A 243 -2.51 -9.00 -3.61
C SER A 243 -1.01 -9.24 -3.66
N ILE A 244 -0.27 -8.70 -2.70
CA ILE A 244 1.13 -9.07 -2.39
C ILE A 244 1.29 -9.31 -0.88
N TYR A 245 2.47 -9.79 -0.47
CA TYR A 245 2.84 -10.00 0.93
C TYR A 245 3.83 -8.94 1.41
N GLU A 246 3.35 -7.91 2.11
CA GLU A 246 4.19 -6.83 2.68
C GLU A 246 4.68 -7.20 4.08
N ILE A 247 5.70 -8.05 4.11
CA ILE A 247 6.23 -8.61 5.35
C ILE A 247 7.72 -8.32 5.50
N ASN A 248 8.23 -8.47 6.71
CA ASN A 248 9.66 -8.39 6.97
C ASN A 248 10.40 -9.57 6.34
N LEU A 249 11.41 -9.27 5.53
CA LEU A 249 12.33 -10.27 4.97
C LEU A 249 13.66 -10.20 5.72
N LYS A 250 14.18 -11.37 6.13
CA LYS A 250 15.51 -11.45 6.74
C LYS A 250 16.60 -11.02 5.77
N ASN A 251 16.41 -11.34 4.50
CA ASN A 251 17.26 -10.94 3.40
C ASN A 251 16.39 -10.35 2.29
N GLN A 252 16.59 -9.06 1.98
CA GLN A 252 15.82 -8.41 0.92
C GLN A 252 16.05 -9.03 -0.46
N LEU A 253 17.15 -9.77 -0.67
CA LEU A 253 17.43 -10.52 -1.90
C LEU A 253 16.75 -11.89 -1.97
N ASP A 254 15.93 -12.27 -0.99
CA ASP A 254 15.29 -13.59 -0.92
C ASP A 254 13.79 -13.42 -0.59
N ALA A 255 12.91 -13.83 -1.49
CA ALA A 255 11.46 -13.72 -1.35
C ALA A 255 10.82 -14.88 -0.55
N SER A 256 11.62 -15.79 0.02
CA SER A 256 11.12 -17.02 0.64
C SER A 256 10.02 -16.81 1.68
N GLU A 257 10.10 -15.78 2.52
CA GLU A 257 9.04 -15.48 3.50
C GLU A 257 7.72 -15.07 2.83
N GLN A 258 7.76 -14.37 1.70
CA GLN A 258 6.55 -13.99 0.94
C GLN A 258 5.92 -15.23 0.32
N VAL A 259 6.74 -16.10 -0.27
CA VAL A 259 6.28 -17.37 -0.85
C VAL A 259 5.68 -18.27 0.24
N LYS A 260 6.30 -18.37 1.42
CA LYS A 260 5.73 -19.11 2.56
C LYS A 260 4.38 -18.55 3.01
N SER A 261 4.21 -17.24 2.98
CA SER A 261 2.91 -16.61 3.29
C SER A 261 1.84 -16.99 2.27
N HIS A 262 2.22 -17.10 0.99
CA HIS A 262 1.34 -17.61 -0.06
C HIS A 262 0.95 -19.06 0.15
N GLU A 263 1.94 -19.92 0.37
CA GLU A 263 1.73 -21.35 0.65
C GLU A 263 0.82 -21.57 1.87
N TYR A 264 1.00 -20.76 2.92
CA TYR A 264 0.11 -20.79 4.08
C TYR A 264 -1.35 -20.53 3.68
N LEU A 265 -1.64 -19.51 2.87
CA LEU A 265 -3.01 -19.24 2.42
C LEU A 265 -3.55 -20.36 1.53
N LEU A 266 -2.73 -20.93 0.63
CA LEU A 266 -3.14 -22.05 -0.21
C LEU A 266 -3.52 -23.28 0.63
N ASN A 267 -2.85 -23.52 1.76
CA ASN A 267 -3.16 -24.61 2.68
C ASN A 267 -4.45 -24.39 3.50
N LEU A 268 -5.05 -23.19 3.46
CA LEU A 268 -6.32 -22.89 4.09
C LEU A 268 -7.53 -23.01 3.14
N LEU A 269 -7.28 -23.12 1.82
CA LEU A 269 -8.30 -23.30 0.78
C LEU A 269 -8.72 -24.76 0.61
#